data_AF-A0A1F7CVR2-F1
#
_entry.id   AF-A0A1F7CVR2-F1
#
_cell.length_a   1.000
_cell.length_b   1.000
_cell.length_c   1.000
_cell.angle_alpha   90.00
_cell.angle_beta   90.00
_cell.angle_gamma   90.00
#
_symmetry.space_group_name_H-M   'P 1'
#
loop_
_entity.id
_entity.type
_entity.pdbx_description
1 polymer ?
#
loop_
_entity_poly.entity_id
_entity_poly.type
_entity_poly.pdbx_seq_one_letter_code
_entity_poly.pdbx_strand_id
1 'polypeptide(L)'
;MRTLSTTLALLGGLLLSVSPAHARFWDVPDDHMYGEAIDYLMSEGIVRGYPDRSFRADLPVSRAEFTKIVVGSLFSPLVIESCVENLSGNKEALDVIRFEDVSYLDWYGPYLCTAILAEILSGYPDGTFKPEDGVNFAEAAKILANAYGILNPERHNIRTQQEIWYKPYVEDLQDFNAIPPTIRGFEYPITRGEMAEMIFRLANAHIGQTLNSRRTLTYPDLAETIPRTPYISKDYGFALSYPKNWHAPYFQKRGIAQDGVPVVRSDWRIYFGYTDEQCLGHGDCQERNFYLDGYSRMNLDQLITDFYNESGITVLEDILEDTFWTLVYEDASQGCSSKRALVIASKYVYRLTGLCVTNNATESIQFDQLLRSFSLIEKTR
;
A
#
# COMPACT_ATOMS: atom_id res chain seq x y z
N MET A 1 -18.57 -43.39 -70.04
CA MET A 1 -18.90 -43.72 -68.64
C MET A 1 -17.76 -43.23 -67.74
N ARG A 2 -18.10 -42.29 -66.85
CA ARG A 2 -17.51 -41.97 -65.53
C ARG A 2 -16.01 -41.61 -65.42
N THR A 3 -15.85 -40.29 -65.31
CA THR A 3 -14.87 -39.51 -64.53
C THR A 3 -14.35 -40.14 -63.23
N LEU A 4 -13.05 -39.96 -62.93
CA LEU A 4 -12.56 -39.80 -61.57
C LEU A 4 -11.47 -38.71 -61.54
N SER A 5 -11.86 -37.55 -61.03
CA SER A 5 -10.98 -36.45 -60.62
C SER A 5 -10.70 -36.64 -59.13
N THR A 6 -9.43 -36.83 -58.77
CA THR A 6 -9.00 -36.91 -57.37
C THR A 6 -8.52 -35.53 -56.90
N THR A 7 -9.38 -34.80 -56.20
CA THR A 7 -9.03 -33.60 -55.45
C THR A 7 -8.33 -33.98 -54.15
N LEU A 8 -7.07 -33.58 -54.02
CA LEU A 8 -6.28 -33.70 -52.80
C LEU A 8 -6.65 -32.52 -51.87
N ALA A 9 -7.39 -32.78 -50.79
CA ALA A 9 -7.72 -31.78 -49.79
C ALA A 9 -6.53 -31.55 -48.85
N LEU A 10 -5.87 -30.41 -48.97
CA LEU A 10 -4.87 -29.94 -48.01
C LEU A 10 -5.61 -29.47 -46.74
N LEU A 11 -5.68 -30.31 -45.71
CA LEU A 11 -6.07 -29.87 -44.36
C LEU A 11 -4.88 -29.09 -43.77
N GLY A 12 -4.90 -27.76 -43.94
CA GLY A 12 -4.06 -26.86 -43.15
C GLY A 12 -4.55 -26.85 -41.70
N GLY A 13 -3.89 -27.61 -40.84
CA GLY A 13 -4.12 -27.55 -39.40
C GLY A 13 -3.73 -26.17 -38.87
N LEU A 14 -4.73 -25.41 -38.41
CA LEU A 14 -4.53 -24.17 -37.68
C LEU A 14 -3.84 -24.53 -36.35
N LEU A 15 -2.53 -24.36 -36.28
CA LEU A 15 -1.79 -24.41 -35.03
C LEU A 15 -2.19 -23.17 -34.22
N LEU A 16 -3.21 -23.32 -33.37
CA LEU A 16 -3.46 -22.37 -32.30
C LEU A 16 -2.22 -22.42 -31.39
N SER A 17 -1.39 -21.39 -31.48
CA SER A 17 -0.33 -21.15 -30.51
C SER A 17 -0.99 -20.98 -29.15
N VAL A 18 -1.00 -22.05 -28.35
CA VAL A 18 -1.32 -21.97 -26.94
C VAL A 18 -0.16 -21.22 -26.30
N SER A 19 -0.32 -19.90 -26.15
CA SER A 19 0.61 -19.13 -25.32
C SER A 19 0.62 -19.78 -23.94
N PRO A 20 1.79 -20.17 -23.42
CA PRO A 20 1.84 -20.70 -22.07
C PRO A 20 1.27 -19.62 -21.15
N ALA A 21 0.24 -19.96 -20.39
CA ALA A 21 -0.15 -19.15 -19.25
C ALA A 21 1.11 -18.98 -18.41
N HIS A 22 1.62 -17.75 -18.30
CA HIS A 22 2.78 -17.51 -17.48
C HIS A 22 2.39 -17.95 -16.06
N ALA A 23 3.15 -18.87 -15.47
CA ALA A 23 2.87 -19.31 -14.11
C ALA A 23 2.91 -18.09 -13.18
N ARG A 24 1.83 -17.89 -12.42
CA ARG A 24 1.66 -16.84 -11.41
C ARG A 24 2.78 -16.92 -10.37
N PHE A 25 3.08 -15.80 -9.71
CA PHE A 25 4.06 -15.74 -8.62
C PHE A 25 3.58 -16.61 -7.44
N TRP A 26 4.49 -17.39 -6.83
CA TRP A 26 4.10 -18.34 -5.79
C TRP A 26 3.67 -17.66 -4.47
N ASP A 27 4.11 -16.42 -4.27
CA ASP A 27 3.83 -15.54 -3.13
C ASP A 27 2.66 -14.57 -3.41
N VAL A 28 1.94 -14.74 -4.53
CA VAL A 28 0.75 -13.94 -4.86
C VAL A 28 -0.42 -14.88 -5.14
N PRO A 29 -1.15 -15.33 -4.11
CA PRO A 29 -2.33 -16.18 -4.30
C PRO A 29 -3.43 -15.46 -5.12
N ASP A 30 -4.43 -16.22 -5.58
CA ASP A 30 -5.50 -15.71 -6.45
C ASP A 30 -6.34 -14.61 -5.77
N ASP A 31 -6.46 -14.68 -4.45
CA ASP A 31 -7.19 -13.74 -3.59
C ASP A 31 -6.31 -12.63 -2.99
N HIS A 32 -5.03 -12.55 -3.39
CA HIS A 32 -4.14 -11.48 -2.95
C HIS A 32 -4.72 -10.09 -3.30
N MET A 33 -4.68 -9.14 -2.37
CA MET A 33 -5.33 -7.83 -2.54
C MET A 33 -4.81 -7.03 -3.75
N TYR A 34 -3.51 -7.17 -4.06
CA TYR A 34 -2.87 -6.59 -5.25
C TYR A 34 -2.86 -7.52 -6.47
N GLY A 35 -3.51 -8.69 -6.40
CA GLY A 35 -3.43 -9.73 -7.43
C GLY A 35 -3.81 -9.22 -8.82
N GLU A 36 -4.93 -8.49 -8.94
CA GLU A 36 -5.36 -7.91 -10.22
C GLU A 36 -4.33 -6.94 -10.81
N ALA A 37 -3.76 -6.07 -9.98
CA ALA A 37 -2.76 -5.09 -10.41
C ALA A 37 -1.44 -5.76 -10.82
N ILE A 38 -1.03 -6.80 -10.07
CA ILE A 38 0.16 -7.60 -10.37
C ILE A 38 -0.03 -8.38 -11.67
N ASP A 39 -1.21 -8.99 -11.88
CA ASP A 39 -1.57 -9.71 -13.09
C ASP A 39 -1.55 -8.77 -14.31
N TYR A 40 -2.06 -7.54 -14.18
CA TYR A 40 -1.97 -6.51 -15.21
C TYR A 40 -0.51 -6.19 -15.59
N LEU A 41 0.35 -5.91 -14.60
CA LEU A 41 1.76 -5.62 -14.87
C LEU A 41 2.49 -6.81 -15.53
N MET A 42 2.10 -8.03 -15.18
CA MET A 42 2.63 -9.25 -15.76
C MET A 42 2.15 -9.47 -17.20
N SER A 43 0.85 -9.26 -17.47
CA SER A 43 0.26 -9.45 -18.81
C SER A 43 0.77 -8.42 -19.82
N GLU A 44 1.04 -7.20 -19.37
CA GLU A 44 1.67 -6.15 -20.18
C GLU A 44 3.19 -6.35 -20.35
N GLY A 45 3.77 -7.38 -19.70
CA GLY A 45 5.20 -7.69 -19.79
C GLY A 45 6.11 -6.70 -19.07
N ILE A 46 5.55 -5.82 -18.23
CA ILE A 46 6.26 -4.80 -17.44
C ILE A 46 7.05 -5.47 -16.31
N VAL A 47 6.46 -6.48 -15.66
CA VAL A 47 7.07 -7.23 -14.56
C VAL A 47 7.16 -8.72 -14.89
N ARG A 48 8.30 -9.33 -14.51
CA ARG A 48 8.53 -10.79 -14.58
C ARG A 48 8.80 -11.43 -13.21
N GLY A 49 8.78 -10.64 -12.14
CA GLY A 49 9.19 -11.05 -10.79
C GLY A 49 10.69 -11.34 -10.67
N TYR A 50 11.05 -11.99 -9.57
CA TYR A 50 12.42 -12.37 -9.25
C TYR A 50 12.77 -13.76 -9.83
N PRO A 51 14.07 -14.13 -9.90
CA PRO A 51 14.51 -15.43 -10.41
C PRO A 51 13.92 -16.65 -9.65
N ASP A 52 13.55 -16.46 -8.38
CA ASP A 52 12.88 -17.45 -7.53
C ASP A 52 11.36 -17.54 -7.76
N ARG A 53 10.84 -16.85 -8.78
CA ARG A 53 9.42 -16.74 -9.14
C ARG A 53 8.55 -16.05 -8.07
N SER A 54 9.15 -15.22 -7.22
CA SER A 54 8.42 -14.34 -6.30
C SER A 54 8.11 -12.97 -6.92
N PHE A 55 7.07 -12.29 -6.43
CA PHE A 55 6.80 -10.87 -6.70
C PHE A 55 7.25 -9.96 -5.55
N ARG A 56 7.15 -10.46 -4.31
CA ARG A 56 7.45 -9.78 -3.05
C ARG A 56 6.60 -8.53 -2.83
N ALA A 57 5.27 -8.70 -2.90
CA ALA A 57 4.32 -7.59 -2.90
C ALA A 57 4.44 -6.69 -1.66
N ASP A 58 4.77 -7.28 -0.52
CA ASP A 58 4.75 -6.60 0.78
C ASP A 58 6.08 -5.93 1.14
N LEU A 59 7.13 -6.19 0.36
CA LEU A 59 8.42 -5.56 0.58
C LEU A 59 8.45 -4.14 0.00
N PRO A 60 9.14 -3.21 0.66
CA PRO A 60 9.42 -1.89 0.10
C PRO A 60 10.05 -2.00 -1.30
N VAL A 61 9.55 -1.20 -2.24
CA VAL A 61 10.15 -1.13 -3.57
C VAL A 61 11.36 -0.19 -3.54
N SER A 62 12.49 -0.64 -4.10
CA SER A 62 13.66 0.24 -4.23
C SER A 62 13.44 1.28 -5.32
N ARG A 63 14.16 2.39 -5.25
CA ARG A 63 14.03 3.48 -6.22
C ARG A 63 14.42 3.08 -7.64
N ALA A 64 15.40 2.20 -7.80
CA ALA A 64 15.74 1.61 -9.08
C ALA A 64 14.63 0.69 -9.63
N GLU A 65 14.04 -0.15 -8.78
CA GLU A 65 12.93 -1.04 -9.17
C GLU A 65 11.69 -0.24 -9.56
N PHE A 66 11.33 0.75 -8.75
CA PHE A 66 10.21 1.65 -8.99
C PHE A 66 10.38 2.38 -10.33
N THR A 67 11.56 2.95 -10.57
CA THR A 67 11.89 3.64 -11.83
C THR A 67 11.76 2.71 -13.02
N LYS A 68 12.32 1.50 -12.94
CA LYS A 68 12.22 0.50 -14.00
C LYS A 68 10.77 0.18 -14.35
N ILE A 69 9.93 -0.03 -13.35
CA ILE A 69 8.54 -0.46 -13.55
C ILE A 69 7.68 0.69 -14.10
N VAL A 70 7.82 1.90 -13.56
CA VAL A 70 7.12 3.09 -14.06
C VAL A 70 7.52 3.38 -15.51
N VAL A 71 8.82 3.39 -15.83
CA VAL A 71 9.29 3.62 -17.20
C VAL A 71 8.84 2.48 -18.13
N GLY A 72 8.93 1.22 -17.68
CA GLY A 72 8.45 0.07 -18.43
C GLY A 72 6.95 0.10 -18.73
N SER A 73 6.14 0.75 -17.89
CA SER A 73 4.71 0.96 -18.14
C SER A 73 4.39 2.02 -19.20
N LEU A 74 5.36 2.82 -19.62
CA LEU A 74 5.15 4.00 -20.47
C LEU A 74 5.93 3.97 -21.78
N PHE A 75 7.09 3.34 -21.80
CA PHE A 75 8.00 3.35 -22.94
C PHE A 75 8.25 1.94 -23.49
N SER A 76 8.33 1.84 -24.81
CA SER A 76 8.72 0.58 -25.45
C SER A 76 10.16 0.18 -25.10
N PRO A 77 10.51 -1.12 -25.07
CA PRO A 77 11.87 -1.58 -24.82
C PRO A 77 12.92 -0.92 -25.72
N LEU A 78 12.58 -0.65 -26.98
CA LEU A 78 13.48 0.02 -27.92
C LEU A 78 13.87 1.44 -27.48
N VAL A 79 12.92 2.22 -26.95
CA VAL A 79 13.17 3.58 -26.45
C VAL A 79 14.06 3.53 -25.21
N ILE A 80 13.81 2.56 -24.33
CA ILE A 80 14.56 2.39 -23.09
C ILE A 80 16.00 1.97 -23.39
N GLU A 81 16.19 0.87 -24.13
CA GLU A 81 17.50 0.29 -24.41
C GLU A 81 18.43 1.24 -25.17
N SER A 82 17.87 2.04 -26.08
CA SER A 82 18.66 3.00 -26.87
C SER A 82 19.02 4.29 -26.13
N CYS A 83 18.46 4.54 -24.93
CA CYS A 83 18.63 5.84 -24.26
C CYS A 83 20.11 6.20 -24.03
N VAL A 84 20.86 5.31 -23.37
CA VAL A 84 22.27 5.58 -23.03
C VAL A 84 23.14 5.67 -24.28
N GLU A 85 22.92 4.80 -25.26
CA GLU A 85 23.69 4.79 -26.51
C GLU A 85 23.49 6.08 -27.31
N ASN A 86 22.26 6.60 -27.37
CA ASN A 86 21.92 7.83 -28.09
C ASN A 86 22.58 9.08 -27.49
N LEU A 87 23.03 9.03 -26.23
CA LEU A 87 23.75 10.13 -25.59
C LEU A 87 25.26 10.11 -25.87
N SER A 88 25.77 9.10 -26.58
CA SER A 88 27.20 8.97 -26.89
C SER A 88 27.71 10.21 -27.64
N GLY A 89 28.62 10.96 -27.02
CA GLY A 89 29.18 12.19 -27.58
C GLY A 89 28.41 13.48 -27.24
N ASN A 90 27.25 13.39 -26.58
CA ASN A 90 26.53 14.54 -26.05
C ASN A 90 26.89 14.77 -24.58
N LYS A 91 27.98 15.51 -24.34
CA LYS A 91 28.50 15.75 -22.98
C LYS A 91 27.48 16.48 -22.09
N GLU A 92 26.69 17.40 -22.63
CA GLU A 92 25.69 18.16 -21.87
C GLU A 92 24.56 17.24 -21.37
N ALA A 93 24.02 16.41 -22.25
CA ALA A 93 22.98 15.45 -21.84
C ALA A 93 23.51 14.38 -20.86
N LEU A 94 24.77 13.98 -21.01
CA LEU A 94 25.43 13.07 -20.06
C LEU A 94 25.61 13.70 -18.67
N ASP A 95 25.91 14.99 -18.59
CA ASP A 95 26.01 15.70 -17.30
C ASP A 95 24.64 15.82 -16.61
N VAL A 96 23.54 16.00 -17.37
CA VAL A 96 22.17 16.07 -16.82
C VAL A 96 21.78 14.79 -16.09
N ILE A 97 22.18 13.63 -16.60
CA ILE A 97 21.83 12.33 -16.01
C ILE A 97 22.89 11.84 -15.01
N ARG A 98 23.96 12.59 -14.73
CA ARG A 98 25.06 12.09 -13.91
C ARG A 98 24.73 12.11 -12.41
N PHE A 99 24.88 10.96 -11.76
CA PHE A 99 24.81 10.81 -10.31
C PHE A 99 26.07 10.14 -9.77
N GLU A 100 26.45 10.47 -8.53
CA GLU A 100 27.69 9.94 -7.92
C GLU A 100 27.63 8.45 -7.59
N ASP A 101 26.42 7.93 -7.38
CA ASP A 101 26.12 6.58 -6.90
C ASP A 101 25.46 5.69 -7.96
N VAL A 102 25.56 6.06 -9.24
CA VAL A 102 24.94 5.33 -10.35
C VAL A 102 25.95 4.88 -11.39
N SER A 103 25.90 3.58 -11.70
CA SER A 103 26.46 3.00 -12.92
C SER A 103 25.36 2.82 -13.96
N TYR A 104 25.46 3.53 -15.09
CA TYR A 104 24.53 3.38 -16.22
C TYR A 104 24.70 2.07 -16.99
N LEU A 105 25.67 1.23 -16.61
CA LEU A 105 25.84 -0.13 -17.11
C LEU A 105 25.03 -1.16 -16.29
N ASP A 106 24.48 -0.76 -15.15
CA ASP A 106 23.66 -1.62 -14.32
C ASP A 106 22.26 -1.78 -14.92
N TRP A 107 21.52 -2.80 -14.45
CA TRP A 107 20.23 -3.20 -15.02
C TRP A 107 19.16 -2.09 -15.05
N TYR A 108 19.29 -1.07 -14.20
CA TYR A 108 18.39 0.08 -14.13
C TYR A 108 18.85 1.28 -14.96
N GLY A 109 20.10 1.30 -15.46
CA GLY A 109 20.71 2.44 -16.14
C GLY A 109 19.89 2.99 -17.32
N PRO A 110 19.47 2.16 -18.29
CA PRO A 110 18.64 2.60 -19.40
C PRO A 110 17.30 3.21 -18.95
N TYR A 111 16.66 2.62 -17.94
CA TYR A 111 15.41 3.12 -17.39
C TYR A 111 15.58 4.47 -16.70
N LEU A 112 16.65 4.62 -15.90
CA LEU A 112 16.95 5.89 -15.26
C LEU A 112 17.26 6.98 -16.29
N CYS A 113 18.04 6.67 -17.33
CA CYS A 113 18.31 7.57 -18.44
C CYS A 113 17.00 8.10 -19.05
N THR A 114 16.08 7.18 -19.37
CA THR A 114 14.77 7.55 -19.92
C THR A 114 13.96 8.41 -18.94
N ALA A 115 13.94 8.04 -17.66
CA ALA A 115 13.17 8.76 -16.64
C ALA A 115 13.65 10.20 -16.45
N ILE A 116 14.96 10.44 -16.42
CA ILE A 116 15.52 11.79 -16.27
C ILE A 116 15.22 12.64 -17.51
N LEU A 117 15.47 12.11 -18.70
CA LEU A 117 15.26 12.86 -19.95
C LEU A 117 13.78 13.13 -20.26
N ALA A 118 12.89 12.27 -19.77
CA ALA A 118 11.44 12.47 -19.85
C ALA A 118 10.87 13.32 -18.70
N GLU A 119 11.72 13.88 -17.83
CA GLU A 119 11.34 14.70 -16.67
C GLU A 119 10.39 13.99 -15.69
N ILE A 120 10.43 12.65 -15.67
CA ILE A 120 9.59 11.83 -14.79
C ILE A 120 10.07 11.95 -13.34
N LEU A 121 11.39 11.91 -13.15
CA LEU A 121 12.02 12.03 -11.84
C LEU A 121 13.33 12.81 -11.93
N SER A 122 13.84 13.20 -10.75
CA SER A 122 15.16 13.81 -10.59
C SER A 122 15.95 13.10 -9.49
N GLY A 123 17.26 13.33 -9.42
CA GLY A 123 18.07 12.97 -8.26
C GLY A 123 17.78 13.85 -7.04
N TYR A 124 18.48 13.54 -5.95
CA TYR A 124 18.46 14.31 -4.72
C TYR A 124 19.37 15.55 -4.83
N PRO A 125 19.15 16.59 -3.99
CA PRO A 125 19.98 17.80 -4.00
C PRO A 125 21.47 17.57 -3.71
N ASP A 126 21.82 16.41 -3.15
CA ASP A 126 23.20 15.99 -2.87
C ASP A 126 23.90 15.36 -4.10
N GLY A 127 23.24 15.30 -5.26
CA GLY A 127 23.80 14.74 -6.49
C GLY A 127 23.71 13.22 -6.60
N THR A 128 22.94 12.57 -5.72
CA THR A 128 22.73 11.11 -5.70
C THR A 128 21.36 10.71 -6.26
N PHE A 129 21.23 9.45 -6.65
CA PHE A 129 19.96 8.83 -7.03
C PHE A 129 19.41 7.90 -5.96
N LYS A 130 20.27 7.23 -5.19
CA LYS A 130 19.95 6.23 -4.14
C LYS A 130 19.16 5.04 -4.68
N PRO A 131 19.75 4.24 -5.60
CA PRO A 131 19.03 3.19 -6.32
C PRO A 131 18.44 2.09 -5.42
N GLU A 132 19.11 1.78 -4.31
CA GLU A 132 18.71 0.71 -3.38
C GLU A 132 17.78 1.19 -2.26
N ASP A 133 17.63 2.51 -2.08
CA ASP A 133 16.76 3.06 -1.04
C ASP A 133 15.29 2.89 -1.43
N GLY A 134 14.43 2.71 -0.41
CA GLY A 134 12.98 2.62 -0.62
C GLY A 134 12.38 3.97 -1.02
N VAL A 135 11.39 3.95 -1.91
CA VAL A 135 10.65 5.16 -2.32
C VAL A 135 9.53 5.43 -1.34
N ASN A 136 9.49 6.62 -0.74
CA ASN A 136 8.36 7.01 0.10
C ASN A 136 7.15 7.47 -0.73
N PHE A 137 5.96 7.49 -0.13
CA PHE A 137 4.74 7.85 -0.86
C PHE A 137 4.78 9.27 -1.47
N ALA A 138 5.38 10.25 -0.80
CA ALA A 138 5.53 11.60 -1.36
C ALA A 138 6.36 11.63 -2.65
N GLU A 139 7.47 10.90 -2.67
CA GLU A 139 8.30 10.73 -3.86
C GLU A 139 7.57 9.95 -4.95
N ALA A 140 6.92 8.84 -4.59
CA ALA A 140 6.14 8.04 -5.53
C ALA A 140 5.02 8.85 -6.18
N ALA A 141 4.31 9.68 -5.41
CA ALA A 141 3.25 10.54 -5.92
C ALA A 141 3.77 11.51 -6.98
N LYS A 142 4.90 12.18 -6.72
CA LYS A 142 5.54 13.07 -7.70
C LYS A 142 5.94 12.32 -8.98
N ILE A 143 6.61 11.18 -8.82
CA ILE A 143 7.09 10.39 -9.96
C ILE A 143 5.91 9.92 -10.81
N LEU A 144 4.89 9.32 -10.20
CA LEU A 144 3.71 8.81 -10.92
C LEU A 144 2.92 9.92 -11.59
N ALA A 145 2.69 11.05 -10.91
CA ALA A 145 1.94 12.16 -11.47
C ALA A 145 2.65 12.78 -12.69
N ASN A 146 3.98 12.91 -12.65
CA ASN A 146 4.78 13.31 -13.80
C ASN A 146 4.72 12.26 -14.92
N ALA A 147 4.94 10.99 -14.57
CA ALA A 147 5.03 9.89 -15.53
C ALA A 147 3.75 9.70 -16.35
N TYR A 148 2.59 9.80 -15.69
CA TYR A 148 1.27 9.68 -16.32
C TYR A 148 0.74 11.00 -16.88
N GLY A 149 1.47 12.11 -16.72
CA GLY A 149 1.08 13.41 -17.26
C GLY A 149 -0.23 13.96 -16.70
N ILE A 150 -0.53 13.66 -15.43
CA ILE A 150 -1.81 14.01 -14.78
C ILE A 150 -1.75 15.29 -13.94
N LEU A 151 -0.70 16.09 -14.12
CA LEU A 151 -0.48 17.31 -13.35
C LEU A 151 -1.60 18.33 -13.59
N ASN A 152 -2.26 18.80 -12.53
CA ASN A 152 -3.22 19.89 -12.62
C ASN A 152 -2.51 21.24 -12.82
N PRO A 153 -2.69 21.95 -13.95
CA PRO A 153 -1.94 23.17 -14.24
C PRO A 153 -2.13 24.31 -13.23
N GLU A 154 -3.30 24.37 -12.58
CA GLU A 154 -3.58 25.39 -11.56
C GLU A 154 -2.81 25.12 -10.26
N ARG A 155 -2.67 23.85 -9.85
CA ARG A 155 -1.92 23.46 -8.64
C ARG A 155 -0.41 23.59 -8.80
N HIS A 156 0.09 23.35 -10.01
CA HIS A 156 1.52 23.40 -10.34
C HIS A 156 1.98 24.76 -10.88
N ASN A 157 1.16 25.79 -10.73
CA ASN A 157 1.53 27.14 -11.14
C ASN A 157 2.68 27.66 -10.26
N ILE A 158 3.77 28.10 -10.87
CA ILE A 158 4.96 28.64 -10.16
C ILE A 158 4.62 29.86 -9.30
N ARG A 159 3.51 30.56 -9.59
CA ARG A 159 3.05 31.73 -8.81
C ARG A 159 2.30 31.36 -7.54
N THR A 160 1.76 30.14 -7.44
CA THR A 160 1.18 29.66 -6.20
C THR A 160 2.30 29.20 -5.28
N GLN A 161 2.50 29.94 -4.18
CA GLN A 161 3.44 29.54 -3.15
C GLN A 161 2.94 28.23 -2.51
N GLN A 162 3.65 27.14 -2.74
CA GLN A 162 3.32 25.85 -2.16
C GLN A 162 3.98 25.72 -0.78
N GLU A 163 3.18 25.41 0.25
CA GLU A 163 3.70 25.17 1.60
C GLU A 163 4.45 23.84 1.71
N ILE A 164 4.03 22.84 0.92
CA ILE A 164 4.54 21.46 0.95
C ILE A 164 4.69 20.95 -0.49
N TRP A 165 5.91 20.57 -0.87
CA TRP A 165 6.27 20.28 -2.27
C TRP A 165 5.52 19.09 -2.89
N TYR A 166 5.13 18.09 -2.08
CA TYR A 166 4.48 16.87 -2.58
C TYR A 166 2.95 17.01 -2.65
N LYS A 167 2.36 17.97 -1.93
CA LYS A 167 0.91 18.15 -1.84
C LYS A 167 0.20 18.16 -3.20
N PRO A 168 0.60 18.97 -4.20
CA PRO A 168 -0.12 19.02 -5.47
C PRO A 168 -0.08 17.68 -6.21
N TYR A 169 1.03 16.94 -6.14
CA TYR A 169 1.16 15.62 -6.77
C TYR A 169 0.26 14.57 -6.10
N VAL A 170 0.13 14.62 -4.78
CA VAL A 170 -0.83 13.75 -4.06
C VAL A 170 -2.26 14.09 -4.43
N GLU A 171 -2.61 15.38 -4.51
CA GLU A 171 -3.93 15.82 -4.94
C GLU A 171 -4.23 15.42 -6.40
N ASP A 172 -3.22 15.39 -7.27
CA ASP A 172 -3.37 14.86 -8.63
C ASP A 172 -3.63 13.35 -8.62
N LEU A 173 -2.90 12.56 -7.83
CA LEU A 173 -3.20 11.12 -7.69
C LEU A 173 -4.61 10.88 -7.14
N GLN A 174 -5.05 11.70 -6.19
CA GLN A 174 -6.39 11.64 -5.63
C GLN A 174 -7.47 11.85 -6.70
N ASP A 175 -7.30 12.82 -7.60
CA ASP A 175 -8.27 13.09 -8.67
C ASP A 175 -8.47 11.89 -9.61
N PHE A 176 -7.50 10.97 -9.63
CA PHE A 176 -7.52 9.73 -10.41
C PHE A 176 -7.81 8.48 -9.55
N ASN A 177 -8.25 8.64 -8.29
CA ASN A 177 -8.49 7.55 -7.34
C ASN A 177 -7.31 6.57 -7.22
N ALA A 178 -6.09 7.09 -7.37
CA ALA A 178 -4.87 6.31 -7.51
C ALA A 178 -4.16 6.02 -6.17
N ILE A 179 -4.75 6.39 -5.02
CA ILE A 179 -4.10 6.23 -3.71
C ILE A 179 -4.76 5.08 -2.95
N PRO A 180 -4.14 3.88 -2.88
CA PRO A 180 -4.76 2.76 -2.19
C PRO A 180 -4.87 2.98 -0.67
N PRO A 181 -5.84 2.32 0.02
CA PRO A 181 -6.08 2.49 1.45
C PRO A 181 -4.92 2.03 2.34
N THR A 182 -4.01 1.21 1.80
CA THR A 182 -2.83 0.70 2.51
C THR A 182 -1.73 1.73 2.69
N ILE A 183 -1.72 2.82 1.91
CA ILE A 183 -0.69 3.87 2.01
C ILE A 183 -0.63 4.41 3.43
N ARG A 184 0.50 4.20 4.10
CA ARG A 184 0.68 4.49 5.52
C ARG A 184 0.80 5.98 5.84
N GLY A 185 1.37 6.75 4.92
CA GLY A 185 1.61 8.18 5.06
C GLY A 185 2.72 8.66 4.12
N PHE A 186 2.91 9.98 4.03
CA PHE A 186 3.80 10.60 3.03
C PHE A 186 5.26 10.16 3.11
N GLU A 187 5.79 9.93 4.32
CA GLU A 187 7.20 9.62 4.54
C GLU A 187 7.50 8.11 4.61
N TYR A 188 6.46 7.27 4.58
CA TYR A 188 6.64 5.82 4.65
C TYR A 188 7.01 5.27 3.27
N PRO A 189 7.99 4.34 3.19
CA PRO A 189 8.25 3.58 1.98
C PRO A 189 6.98 2.87 1.50
N ILE A 190 6.71 2.91 0.20
CA ILE A 190 5.64 2.13 -0.41
C ILE A 190 6.12 0.71 -0.71
N THR A 191 5.20 -0.26 -0.68
CA THR A 191 5.51 -1.63 -1.08
C THR A 191 5.44 -1.83 -2.60
N ARG A 192 5.97 -2.94 -3.09
CA ARG A 192 5.86 -3.33 -4.51
C ARG A 192 4.40 -3.55 -4.94
N GLY A 193 3.58 -4.07 -4.03
CA GLY A 193 2.14 -4.24 -4.22
C GLY A 193 1.40 -2.91 -4.30
N GLU A 194 1.71 -1.97 -3.42
CA GLU A 194 1.17 -0.61 -3.47
C GLU A 194 1.55 0.12 -4.75
N MET A 195 2.82 0.05 -5.16
CA MET A 195 3.25 0.55 -6.47
C MET A 195 2.43 -0.06 -7.60
N ALA A 196 2.25 -1.39 -7.61
CA ALA A 196 1.51 -2.06 -8.67
C ALA A 196 0.06 -1.57 -8.73
N GLU A 197 -0.61 -1.47 -7.58
CA GLU A 197 -1.98 -0.98 -7.46
C GLU A 197 -2.11 0.47 -7.94
N MET A 198 -1.17 1.37 -7.58
CA MET A 198 -1.18 2.76 -8.04
C MET A 198 -1.00 2.85 -9.56
N ILE A 199 -0.04 2.10 -10.13
CA ILE A 199 0.17 2.04 -11.58
C ILE A 199 -1.06 1.50 -12.30
N PHE A 200 -1.64 0.43 -11.79
CA PHE A 200 -2.83 -0.19 -12.35
C PHE A 200 -4.02 0.77 -12.39
N ARG A 201 -4.26 1.50 -11.30
CA ARG A 201 -5.31 2.54 -11.22
C ARG A 201 -5.09 3.65 -12.23
N LEU A 202 -3.87 4.16 -12.34
CA LEU A 202 -3.53 5.23 -13.30
C LEU A 202 -3.68 4.77 -14.74
N ALA A 203 -3.14 3.60 -15.08
CA ALA A 203 -3.20 3.05 -16.44
C ALA A 203 -4.64 2.74 -16.90
N ASN A 204 -5.53 2.42 -15.97
CA ASN A 204 -6.92 2.06 -16.25
C ASN A 204 -7.94 3.15 -15.86
N ALA A 205 -7.49 4.36 -15.52
CA ALA A 205 -8.37 5.44 -15.06
C ALA A 205 -9.47 5.80 -16.07
N HIS A 206 -9.25 5.56 -17.37
CA HIS A 206 -10.24 5.79 -18.43
C HIS A 206 -11.37 4.74 -18.45
N ILE A 207 -11.19 3.56 -17.82
CA ILE A 207 -12.18 2.47 -17.75
C ILE A 207 -13.13 2.70 -16.56
N GLY A 208 -13.48 3.96 -16.29
CA GLY A 208 -13.99 4.51 -15.03
C GLY A 208 -15.34 4.00 -14.47
N GLN A 209 -15.70 2.73 -14.64
CA GLN A 209 -16.90 2.12 -14.05
C GLN A 209 -16.68 0.77 -13.35
N THR A 210 -15.54 0.08 -13.53
CA THR A 210 -15.28 -1.22 -12.86
C THR A 210 -14.22 -1.16 -11.75
N LEU A 211 -13.22 -0.28 -11.87
CA LEU A 211 -12.14 -0.12 -10.87
C LEU A 211 -12.44 0.91 -9.78
N ASN A 212 -13.37 1.82 -10.05
CA ASN A 212 -13.82 2.87 -9.13
C ASN A 212 -14.69 2.35 -7.96
N SER A 213 -14.85 1.03 -7.79
CA SER A 213 -15.49 0.45 -6.59
C SER A 213 -14.53 0.31 -5.41
N ARG A 214 -13.21 0.28 -5.66
CA ARG A 214 -12.22 0.12 -4.60
C ARG A 214 -12.01 1.44 -3.87
N ARG A 215 -12.05 1.39 -2.53
CA ARG A 215 -11.71 2.52 -1.65
C ARG A 215 -10.38 3.15 -2.09
N THR A 216 -10.31 4.47 -2.03
CA THR A 216 -9.10 5.28 -2.27
C THR A 216 -8.96 6.29 -1.15
N LEU A 217 -7.73 6.71 -0.87
CA LEU A 217 -7.45 7.82 0.04
C LEU A 217 -7.38 9.14 -0.72
N THR A 218 -7.56 10.21 0.04
CA THR A 218 -7.40 11.60 -0.35
C THR A 218 -6.23 12.22 0.41
N TYR A 219 -5.75 13.39 -0.03
CA TYR A 219 -4.74 14.13 0.72
C TYR A 219 -5.18 14.39 2.18
N PRO A 220 -6.41 14.85 2.48
CA PRO A 220 -6.90 15.00 3.86
C PRO A 220 -6.86 13.71 4.70
N ASP A 221 -7.04 12.53 4.11
CA ASP A 221 -6.97 11.26 4.86
C ASP A 221 -5.54 10.99 5.36
N LEU A 222 -4.54 11.41 4.58
CA LEU A 222 -3.12 11.23 4.87
C LEU A 222 -2.51 12.43 5.62
N ALA A 223 -3.09 13.61 5.48
CA ALA A 223 -2.57 14.84 6.06
C ALA A 223 -2.57 14.81 7.59
N GLU A 224 -1.38 14.86 8.18
CA GLU A 224 -1.23 15.08 9.62
C GLU A 224 -1.42 16.56 9.93
N THR A 225 -2.58 16.91 10.49
CA THR A 225 -2.84 18.27 11.00
C THR A 225 -2.31 18.47 12.41
N ILE A 226 -2.02 17.37 13.11
CA ILE A 226 -1.56 17.35 14.50
C ILE A 226 -0.31 16.48 14.59
N PRO A 227 0.83 17.00 15.10
CA PRO A 227 2.03 16.19 15.31
C PRO A 227 1.73 14.94 16.13
N ARG A 228 2.34 13.81 15.79
CA ARG A 228 2.11 12.54 16.50
C ARG A 228 3.25 12.22 17.47
N THR A 229 2.89 11.59 18.59
CA THR A 229 3.83 11.06 19.59
C THR A 229 3.95 9.56 19.40
N PRO A 230 5.17 8.99 19.23
CA PRO A 230 5.34 7.55 19.15
C PRO A 230 5.07 6.89 20.50
N TYR A 231 4.44 5.72 20.47
CA TYR A 231 4.27 4.79 21.58
C TYR A 231 4.86 3.45 21.19
N ILE A 232 5.84 2.98 21.95
CA ILE A 232 6.58 1.74 21.68
C ILE A 232 6.38 0.80 22.86
N SER A 233 5.77 -0.36 22.62
CA SER A 233 5.67 -1.44 23.60
C SER A 233 6.61 -2.58 23.23
N LYS A 234 7.79 -2.61 23.87
CA LYS A 234 8.77 -3.68 23.65
C LYS A 234 8.31 -5.03 24.20
N ASP A 235 7.57 -5.03 25.32
CA ASP A 235 7.10 -6.26 25.97
C ASP A 235 6.05 -6.97 25.13
N TYR A 236 5.16 -6.19 24.52
CA TYR A 236 4.07 -6.68 23.68
C TYR A 236 4.38 -6.61 22.18
N GLY A 237 5.57 -6.15 21.78
CA GLY A 237 6.05 -6.28 20.40
C GLY A 237 5.32 -5.43 19.37
N PHE A 238 4.91 -4.22 19.72
CA PHE A 238 4.28 -3.29 18.76
C PHE A 238 4.69 -1.84 19.00
N ALA A 239 4.58 -1.03 17.95
CA ALA A 239 4.65 0.42 18.01
C ALA A 239 3.45 1.04 17.28
N LEU A 240 3.06 2.23 17.71
CA LEU A 240 2.09 3.07 17.01
C LEU A 240 2.42 4.54 17.31
N SER A 241 1.73 5.47 16.66
CA SER A 241 1.79 6.89 17.02
C SER A 241 0.38 7.43 17.26
N TYR A 242 0.25 8.43 18.13
CA TYR A 242 -1.04 9.05 18.47
C TYR A 242 -0.91 10.58 18.49
N PRO A 243 -1.98 11.35 18.24
CA PRO A 243 -1.93 12.81 18.26
C PRO A 243 -1.33 13.39 19.55
N LYS A 244 -0.40 14.34 19.44
CA LYS A 244 0.33 14.96 20.57
C LYS A 244 -0.58 15.70 21.56
N ASN A 245 -1.76 16.13 21.11
CA ASN A 245 -2.76 16.76 21.97
C ASN A 245 -3.61 15.75 22.77
N TRP A 246 -3.47 14.45 22.53
CA TRP A 246 -4.10 13.44 23.37
C TRP A 246 -3.30 13.21 24.65
N HIS A 247 -3.99 12.74 25.69
CA HIS A 247 -3.30 12.29 26.90
C HIS A 247 -2.40 11.09 26.62
N ALA A 248 -1.31 10.97 27.36
CA ALA A 248 -0.44 9.80 27.32
C ALA A 248 -1.27 8.50 27.46
N PRO A 249 -0.99 7.46 26.67
CA PRO A 249 -1.75 6.22 26.69
C PRO A 249 -1.77 5.59 28.07
N TYR A 250 -2.92 5.09 28.48
CA TYR A 250 -3.07 4.43 29.77
C TYR A 250 -3.03 2.91 29.57
N PHE A 251 -2.05 2.24 30.17
CA PHE A 251 -1.92 0.78 30.12
C PHE A 251 -2.63 0.13 31.31
N GLN A 252 -3.43 -0.89 31.02
CA GLN A 252 -4.11 -1.70 32.03
C GLN A 252 -3.85 -3.18 31.78
N LYS A 253 -3.24 -3.86 32.76
CA LYS A 253 -3.18 -5.33 32.77
C LYS A 253 -4.57 -5.88 33.08
N ARG A 254 -5.00 -6.86 32.31
CA ARG A 254 -6.31 -7.53 32.45
C ARG A 254 -6.07 -9.01 32.77
N GLY A 255 -7.15 -9.77 32.97
CA GLY A 255 -7.10 -11.16 33.43
C GLY A 255 -7.58 -12.14 32.37
N ILE A 256 -7.03 -13.36 32.40
CA ILE A 256 -7.41 -14.49 31.55
C ILE A 256 -8.78 -15.01 32.02
N ALA A 257 -9.80 -14.98 31.15
CA ALA A 257 -11.01 -15.78 31.37
C ALA A 257 -10.73 -17.22 30.91
N GLN A 258 -11.03 -18.19 31.77
CA GLN A 258 -10.78 -19.62 31.54
C GLN A 258 -12.02 -20.31 30.94
N ASP A 259 -12.44 -19.93 29.74
CA ASP A 259 -13.58 -20.58 29.08
C ASP A 259 -13.79 -20.01 27.67
N GLY A 260 -13.41 -20.79 26.65
CA GLY A 260 -13.35 -20.35 25.26
C GLY A 260 -14.64 -19.71 24.70
N VAL A 261 -14.45 -18.49 24.20
CA VAL A 261 -15.05 -17.79 23.04
C VAL A 261 -16.57 -17.58 22.96
N PRO A 262 -17.10 -16.39 22.55
CA PRO A 262 -16.48 -15.07 22.37
C PRO A 262 -16.88 -14.11 23.52
N VAL A 263 -16.27 -14.21 24.70
CA VAL A 263 -16.21 -13.11 25.71
C VAL A 263 -14.91 -13.21 26.53
N VAL A 264 -13.76 -13.43 25.88
CA VAL A 264 -12.48 -13.49 26.62
C VAL A 264 -11.97 -12.07 26.87
N ARG A 265 -11.73 -11.70 28.14
CA ARG A 265 -11.01 -10.46 28.48
C ARG A 265 -9.60 -10.55 27.89
N SER A 266 -9.12 -9.47 27.28
CA SER A 266 -7.73 -9.38 26.82
C SER A 266 -6.75 -9.54 27.97
N ASP A 267 -5.51 -9.92 27.68
CA ASP A 267 -4.44 -9.99 28.69
C ASP A 267 -4.06 -8.58 29.18
N TRP A 268 -4.22 -7.60 28.30
CA TRP A 268 -3.98 -6.20 28.55
C TRP A 268 -4.77 -5.33 27.59
N ARG A 269 -4.97 -4.09 28.00
CA ARG A 269 -5.58 -3.04 27.19
C ARG A 269 -4.78 -1.76 27.32
N ILE A 270 -4.68 -1.01 26.23
CA ILE A 270 -4.18 0.36 26.25
C ILE A 270 -5.26 1.29 25.71
N TYR A 271 -5.50 2.39 26.41
CA TYR A 271 -6.49 3.39 26.03
C TYR A 271 -5.81 4.61 25.40
N PHE A 272 -6.38 5.08 24.29
CA PHE A 272 -5.96 6.27 23.54
C PHE A 272 -7.18 7.14 23.23
N GLY A 273 -6.98 8.44 23.08
CA GLY A 273 -8.07 9.36 22.74
C GLY A 273 -8.01 10.64 23.56
N TYR A 274 -9.00 11.49 23.32
CA TYR A 274 -9.20 12.74 24.04
C TYR A 274 -9.95 12.49 25.34
N THR A 275 -9.95 13.48 26.24
CA THR A 275 -10.88 13.51 27.37
C THR A 275 -12.20 14.07 26.88
N ASP A 276 -13.25 13.26 26.84
CA ASP A 276 -14.59 13.82 26.95
C ASP A 276 -14.78 14.34 28.38
N GLU A 277 -15.39 15.53 28.53
CA GLU A 277 -15.74 16.09 29.84
C GLU A 277 -16.80 15.23 30.58
N GLN A 278 -17.41 14.25 29.90
CA GLN A 278 -18.44 13.36 30.46
C GLN A 278 -18.13 11.90 30.15
N CYS A 279 -17.50 11.23 31.11
CA CYS A 279 -17.17 9.80 31.04
C CYS A 279 -18.46 8.96 31.14
N LEU A 280 -18.77 8.18 30.10
CA LEU A 280 -19.87 7.22 30.09
C LEU A 280 -19.34 5.83 30.53
N GLY A 281 -19.09 5.61 31.82
CA GLY A 281 -18.62 4.29 32.30
C GLY A 281 -18.51 4.16 33.82
N HIS A 282 -18.55 2.92 34.32
CA HIS A 282 -18.45 2.58 35.74
C HIS A 282 -16.97 2.39 36.15
N GLY A 283 -16.37 3.43 36.73
CA GLY A 283 -14.97 3.47 37.16
C GLY A 283 -14.28 4.74 36.66
N ASP A 284 -13.31 5.25 37.42
CA ASP A 284 -12.58 6.51 37.12
C ASP A 284 -12.29 6.64 35.62
N CYS A 285 -12.63 7.80 35.03
CA CYS A 285 -12.49 8.18 33.62
C CYS A 285 -11.33 7.54 32.84
N GLN A 286 -11.51 6.28 32.42
CA GLN A 286 -10.48 5.48 31.74
C GLN A 286 -10.94 4.97 30.38
N GLU A 287 -12.24 5.01 30.06
CA GLU A 287 -12.72 4.72 28.71
C GLU A 287 -12.46 5.93 27.81
N ARG A 288 -11.48 5.79 26.94
CA ARG A 288 -11.16 6.75 25.88
C ARG A 288 -11.74 6.26 24.56
N ASN A 289 -11.83 7.14 23.58
CA ASN A 289 -12.45 6.89 22.27
C ASN A 289 -11.81 5.72 21.50
N PHE A 290 -10.56 5.36 21.83
CA PHE A 290 -9.84 4.26 21.22
C PHE A 290 -9.21 3.33 22.26
N TYR A 291 -9.13 2.05 21.95
CA TYR A 291 -8.31 1.13 22.73
C TYR A 291 -7.70 0.02 21.88
N LEU A 292 -6.56 -0.49 22.33
CA LEU A 292 -5.87 -1.64 21.79
C LEU A 292 -5.90 -2.76 22.83
N ASP A 293 -6.55 -3.87 22.49
CA ASP A 293 -6.52 -5.11 23.25
C ASP A 293 -5.41 -6.03 22.72
N GLY A 294 -4.73 -6.76 23.61
CA GLY A 294 -3.80 -7.81 23.22
C GLY A 294 -4.06 -9.15 23.88
N TYR A 295 -3.81 -10.22 23.12
CA TYR A 295 -4.08 -11.60 23.50
C TYR A 295 -2.86 -12.47 23.18
N SER A 296 -2.28 -13.11 24.20
CA SER A 296 -1.09 -13.96 24.10
C SER A 296 -1.38 -15.44 23.92
N ARG A 297 -2.62 -15.86 24.22
CA ARG A 297 -3.06 -17.26 24.19
C ARG A 297 -4.49 -17.33 23.71
N MET A 298 -4.65 -17.45 22.40
CA MET A 298 -5.96 -17.62 21.78
C MET A 298 -5.91 -18.81 20.83
N ASN A 299 -6.99 -19.60 20.80
CA ASN A 299 -7.17 -20.59 19.75
C ASN A 299 -7.51 -19.82 18.47
N LEU A 300 -6.55 -19.72 17.56
CA LEU A 300 -6.67 -18.90 16.35
C LEU A 300 -7.82 -19.39 15.48
N ASP A 301 -7.94 -20.69 15.25
CA ASP A 301 -8.99 -21.26 14.40
C ASP A 301 -10.39 -20.91 14.92
N GLN A 302 -10.57 -20.99 16.25
CA GLN A 302 -11.83 -20.63 16.89
C GLN A 302 -12.09 -19.13 16.82
N LEU A 303 -11.08 -18.28 17.06
CA LEU A 303 -11.21 -16.83 16.92
C LEU A 303 -11.70 -16.44 15.53
N ILE A 304 -11.08 -17.01 14.49
CA ILE A 304 -11.42 -16.74 13.10
C ILE A 304 -12.82 -17.22 12.78
N THR A 305 -13.15 -18.44 13.22
CA THR A 305 -14.48 -19.00 13.06
C THR A 305 -15.54 -18.09 13.69
N ASP A 306 -15.30 -17.62 14.92
CA ASP A 306 -16.25 -16.76 15.63
C ASP A 306 -16.35 -15.37 15.02
N PHE A 307 -15.23 -14.81 14.55
CA PHE A 307 -15.21 -13.53 13.83
C PHE A 307 -16.10 -13.56 12.57
N TYR A 308 -15.95 -14.58 11.73
CA TYR A 308 -16.75 -14.69 10.49
C TYR A 308 -18.19 -15.13 10.76
N ASN A 309 -18.49 -15.70 11.92
CA ASN A 309 -19.85 -16.08 12.32
C ASN A 309 -20.60 -14.95 13.05
N GLU A 310 -19.92 -13.89 13.47
CA GLU A 310 -20.52 -12.80 14.25
C GLU A 310 -21.45 -11.94 13.38
N SER A 311 -22.74 -11.91 13.75
CA SER A 311 -23.72 -11.07 13.06
C SER A 311 -23.47 -9.60 13.35
N GLY A 312 -23.36 -8.76 12.32
CA GLY A 312 -23.13 -7.32 12.45
C GLY A 312 -21.72 -6.86 12.10
N ILE A 313 -20.81 -7.81 11.80
CA ILE A 313 -19.49 -7.51 11.24
C ILE A 313 -19.55 -7.32 9.73
N THR A 314 -18.94 -6.25 9.24
CA THR A 314 -18.66 -6.03 7.81
C THR A 314 -17.16 -5.86 7.61
N VAL A 315 -16.51 -6.80 6.93
CA VAL A 315 -15.08 -6.70 6.59
C VAL A 315 -14.89 -5.65 5.51
N LEU A 316 -14.04 -4.68 5.79
CA LEU A 316 -13.66 -3.60 4.89
C LEU A 316 -12.35 -3.90 4.16
N GLU A 317 -11.37 -4.45 4.87
CA GLU A 317 -10.04 -4.77 4.34
C GLU A 317 -9.57 -6.10 4.94
N ASP A 318 -8.98 -6.96 4.10
CA ASP A 318 -8.43 -8.27 4.46
C ASP A 318 -7.01 -8.36 3.87
N ILE A 319 -6.01 -8.21 4.74
CA ILE A 319 -4.61 -8.00 4.37
C ILE A 319 -3.78 -9.12 4.99
N LEU A 320 -3.42 -10.11 4.19
CA LEU A 320 -2.58 -11.24 4.60
C LEU A 320 -1.14 -11.00 4.19
N GLU A 321 -0.24 -11.01 5.17
CA GLU A 321 1.20 -10.81 4.99
C GLU A 321 1.97 -11.99 5.58
N ASP A 322 3.26 -12.13 5.22
CA ASP A 322 4.09 -13.26 5.64
C ASP A 322 4.14 -13.50 7.16
N THR A 323 4.09 -12.42 7.95
CA THR A 323 4.26 -12.50 9.41
C THR A 323 3.04 -12.07 10.22
N PHE A 324 2.03 -11.51 9.57
CA PHE A 324 0.80 -11.09 10.21
C PHE A 324 -0.38 -11.04 9.25
N TRP A 325 -1.59 -11.11 9.81
CA TRP A 325 -2.84 -10.96 9.07
C TRP A 325 -3.68 -9.85 9.70
N THR A 326 -4.13 -8.89 8.90
CA THR A 326 -4.92 -7.75 9.35
C THR A 326 -6.30 -7.75 8.72
N LEU A 327 -7.34 -7.75 9.57
CA LEU A 327 -8.73 -7.55 9.17
C LEU A 327 -9.19 -6.19 9.67
N VAL A 328 -9.58 -5.28 8.77
CA VAL A 328 -10.24 -4.01 9.12
C VAL A 328 -11.73 -4.21 8.90
N TYR A 329 -12.56 -3.89 9.89
CA TYR A 329 -13.98 -4.19 9.85
C TYR A 329 -14.80 -3.16 10.62
N GLU A 330 -16.09 -3.10 10.30
CA GLU A 330 -17.10 -2.40 11.08
C GLU A 330 -17.91 -3.39 11.89
N ASP A 331 -18.15 -3.07 13.15
CA ASP A 331 -19.05 -3.79 14.05
C ASP A 331 -20.24 -2.87 14.37
N ALA A 332 -21.41 -3.22 13.84
CA ALA A 332 -22.64 -2.48 14.04
C ALA A 332 -23.47 -3.06 15.20
N SER A 333 -23.63 -2.26 16.25
CA SER A 333 -24.52 -2.55 17.39
C SER A 333 -25.66 -1.53 17.48
N GLN A 334 -26.69 -1.79 18.28
CA GLN A 334 -27.87 -0.91 18.37
C GLN A 334 -27.47 0.52 18.78
N GLY A 335 -27.51 1.45 17.82
CA GLY A 335 -27.24 2.87 18.02
C GLY A 335 -25.78 3.31 17.82
N CYS A 336 -24.85 2.40 17.53
CA CYS A 336 -23.44 2.73 17.34
C CYS A 336 -22.74 1.70 16.43
N SER A 337 -22.02 2.19 15.40
CA SER A 337 -21.10 1.39 14.59
C SER A 337 -19.66 1.79 14.91
N SER A 338 -18.82 0.80 15.14
CA SER A 338 -17.44 0.97 15.57
C SER A 338 -16.49 0.41 14.51
N LYS A 339 -15.51 1.21 14.09
CA LYS A 339 -14.43 0.73 13.24
C LYS A 339 -13.40 0.01 14.09
N ARG A 340 -12.93 -1.14 13.60
CA ARG A 340 -12.03 -2.04 14.30
C ARG A 340 -10.98 -2.61 13.36
N ALA A 341 -9.87 -3.03 13.95
CA ALA A 341 -8.86 -3.82 13.26
C ALA A 341 -8.43 -4.99 14.14
N LEU A 342 -8.38 -6.18 13.56
CA LEU A 342 -7.83 -7.39 14.16
C LEU A 342 -6.51 -7.70 13.46
N VAL A 343 -5.39 -7.63 14.19
CA VAL A 343 -4.06 -7.95 13.70
C VAL A 343 -3.59 -9.23 14.37
N ILE A 344 -3.39 -10.28 13.60
CA ILE A 344 -2.99 -11.60 14.06
C ILE A 344 -1.52 -11.78 13.72
N ALA A 345 -0.67 -11.81 14.74
CA ALA A 345 0.76 -12.04 14.58
C ALA A 345 1.18 -13.33 15.30
N SER A 346 2.40 -13.79 15.02
CA SER A 346 2.95 -15.04 15.57
C SER A 346 2.91 -15.14 17.11
N LYS A 347 3.01 -14.02 17.83
CA LYS A 347 3.08 -13.98 19.31
C LYS A 347 1.81 -13.46 19.97
N TYR A 348 1.11 -12.53 19.33
CA TYR A 348 -0.05 -11.86 19.89
C TYR A 348 -1.11 -11.65 18.81
N VAL A 349 -2.37 -11.69 19.23
CA VAL A 349 -3.47 -11.08 18.50
C VAL A 349 -3.72 -9.71 19.10
N TYR A 350 -3.86 -8.70 18.26
CA TYR A 350 -4.18 -7.33 18.64
C TYR A 350 -5.54 -6.96 18.10
N ARG A 351 -6.36 -6.28 18.90
CA ARG A 351 -7.62 -5.71 18.44
C ARG A 351 -7.67 -4.23 18.75
N LEU A 352 -7.53 -3.41 17.72
CA LEU A 352 -7.72 -1.97 17.79
C LEU A 352 -9.20 -1.64 17.63
N THR A 353 -9.75 -0.81 18.50
CA THR A 353 -11.17 -0.44 18.49
C THR A 353 -11.33 1.07 18.60
N GLY A 354 -12.07 1.67 17.67
CA GLY A 354 -12.59 3.04 17.77
C GLY A 354 -14.08 3.00 18.15
N LEU A 355 -14.43 3.59 19.28
CA LEU A 355 -15.79 3.63 19.79
C LEU A 355 -16.65 4.61 18.97
N CYS A 356 -17.70 4.10 18.33
CA CYS A 356 -18.72 4.90 17.60
C CYS A 356 -18.18 5.83 16.50
N VAL A 357 -17.00 5.53 15.97
CA VAL A 357 -16.25 6.42 15.07
C VAL A 357 -16.77 6.49 13.65
N THR A 358 -17.58 5.54 13.18
CA THR A 358 -17.98 5.49 11.76
C THR A 358 -18.88 6.66 11.34
N ASN A 359 -19.63 7.24 12.29
CA ASN A 359 -20.55 8.35 12.01
C ASN A 359 -19.89 9.74 12.16
N ASN A 360 -18.63 9.81 12.59
CA ASN A 360 -17.87 11.04 12.75
C ASN A 360 -16.62 11.00 11.87
N ALA A 361 -16.61 11.79 10.79
CA ALA A 361 -15.51 11.80 9.82
C ALA A 361 -14.14 12.09 10.46
N THR A 362 -14.09 13.00 11.45
CA THR A 362 -12.84 13.34 12.15
C THR A 362 -12.31 12.17 12.97
N GLU A 363 -13.19 11.49 13.71
CA GLU A 363 -12.81 10.33 14.53
C GLU A 363 -12.44 9.13 13.66
N SER A 364 -13.13 8.94 12.53
CA SER A 364 -12.81 7.91 11.54
C SER A 364 -11.41 8.13 10.93
N ILE A 365 -11.06 9.37 10.56
CA ILE A 365 -9.71 9.71 10.08
C ILE A 365 -8.67 9.44 11.18
N GLN A 366 -8.95 9.82 12.44
CA GLN A 366 -8.04 9.57 13.55
C GLN A 366 -7.83 8.07 13.81
N PHE A 367 -8.88 7.25 13.70
CA PHE A 367 -8.79 5.79 13.76
C PHE A 367 -7.86 5.25 12.68
N ASP A 368 -8.10 5.68 11.44
CA ASP A 368 -7.36 5.20 10.28
C ASP A 368 -5.87 5.59 10.35
N GLN A 369 -5.57 6.80 10.82
CA GLN A 369 -4.19 7.23 11.06
C GLN A 369 -3.54 6.44 12.21
N LEU A 370 -4.28 6.13 13.27
CA LEU A 370 -3.79 5.28 14.36
C LEU A 370 -3.46 3.87 13.85
N LEU A 371 -4.36 3.28 13.06
CA LEU A 371 -4.18 1.98 12.43
C LEU A 371 -2.99 1.95 11.48
N ARG A 372 -2.84 2.92 10.57
CA ARG A 372 -1.70 3.00 9.63
C ARG A 372 -0.34 3.15 10.33
N SER A 373 -0.33 3.81 11.49
CA SER A 373 0.88 3.94 12.31
C SER A 373 1.23 2.67 13.09
N PHE A 374 0.28 1.75 13.26
CA PHE A 374 0.52 0.49 13.95
C PHE A 374 1.56 -0.33 13.19
N SER A 375 2.50 -0.91 13.93
CA SER A 375 3.56 -1.75 13.40
C SER A 375 3.95 -2.79 14.43
N LEU A 376 4.29 -3.98 13.94
CA LEU A 376 4.84 -5.03 14.78
C LEU A 376 6.34 -4.82 14.93
N ILE A 377 6.83 -4.97 16.16
CA ILE A 377 8.26 -4.95 16.46
C ILE A 377 8.70 -6.41 16.52
N GLU A 378 9.15 -6.92 15.39
CA GLU A 378 9.80 -8.22 15.37
C GLU A 378 11.20 -8.11 15.98
N LYS A 379 11.55 -9.06 16.84
CA LYS A 379 12.97 -9.27 17.16
C LYS A 379 13.58 -9.92 15.94
N THR A 380 14.39 -9.17 15.19
CA THR A 380 15.34 -9.74 14.23
C THR A 380 16.12 -10.84 14.96
N ARG A 381 15.99 -12.08 14.48
CA ARG A 381 16.73 -13.23 15.00
C ARG A 381 18.23 -13.08 14.75
#